data_AF-A0A7Y8IMA0-F1
#
_entry.id   AF-A0A7Y8IMA0-F1
#
_cell.length_a   1.000
_cell.length_b   1.000
_cell.length_c   1.000
_cell.angle_alpha   90.00
_cell.angle_beta   90.00
_cell.angle_gamma   90.00
#
_symmetry.space_group_name_H-M   'P 1'
#
loop_
_entity.id
_entity.type
_entity.pdbx_description
1 polymer ?
#
loop_
_entity_poly.entity_id
_entity_poly.type
_entity_poly.pdbx_seq_one_letter_code
_entity_poly.pdbx_strand_id
1 'polypeptide(L)'
;MRNKVSISFEDEIKNKMDVLIEKVESILEMYPREIRISIILLDSDKEVQGIYHKKYGRNVDFIAFYSPKDKTIYLSINDVELAVLAHELAHAVIDHYYGITTPTKIHEVLAQYVESHLFD
;
A
#
# COMPACT_ATOMS: atom_id res chain seq x y z
N MET A 1 34.24 19.01 10.84
CA MET A 1 33.07 18.43 11.53
C MET A 1 31.88 18.42 10.60
N ARG A 2 31.41 17.22 10.21
CA ARG A 2 30.01 16.91 9.88
C ARG A 2 29.91 15.39 10.01
N ASN A 3 29.34 14.92 11.12
CA ASN A 3 28.98 13.52 11.27
C ASN A 3 27.94 13.21 10.18
N LYS A 4 28.34 12.48 9.14
CA LYS A 4 27.38 11.76 8.30
C LYS A 4 26.73 10.74 9.23
N VAL A 5 25.52 11.03 9.68
CA VAL A 5 24.67 10.00 10.28
C VAL A 5 24.50 8.95 9.18
N SER A 6 25.06 7.77 9.38
CA SER A 6 24.80 6.63 8.50
C SER A 6 23.34 6.28 8.64
N ILE A 7 22.56 6.55 7.60
CA ILE A 7 21.15 6.14 7.50
C ILE A 7 21.12 4.61 7.67
N SER A 8 20.26 4.11 8.57
CA SER A 8 20.11 2.65 8.71
C SER A 8 19.39 2.07 7.50
N PHE A 9 19.54 0.76 7.27
CA PHE A 9 18.78 0.09 6.21
C PHE A 9 17.26 0.24 6.38
N GLU A 10 16.79 0.24 7.64
CA GLU A 10 15.38 0.46 7.96
C GLU A 10 14.92 1.87 7.57
N ASP A 11 15.75 2.89 7.85
CA ASP A 11 15.46 4.27 7.47
C ASP A 11 15.45 4.44 5.94
N GLU A 12 16.32 3.73 5.22
CA GLU A 12 16.32 3.74 3.75
C GLU A 12 15.01 3.16 3.18
N ILE A 13 14.52 2.06 3.73
CA ILE A 13 13.23 1.48 3.32
C ILE A 13 12.10 2.46 3.61
N LYS A 14 12.05 3.04 4.82
CA LYS A 14 11.01 4.01 5.19
C LYS A 14 11.00 5.19 4.23
N ASN A 15 12.16 5.79 3.96
CA ASN A 15 12.26 6.91 3.02
C ASN A 15 11.80 6.53 1.60
N LYS A 16 12.11 5.32 1.12
CA LYS A 16 11.61 4.84 -0.19
C LYS A 16 10.10 4.65 -0.18
N MET A 17 9.54 4.13 0.90
CA MET A 17 8.09 4.00 1.06
C MET A 17 7.39 5.36 1.11
N ASP A 18 7.97 6.33 1.82
CA ASP A 18 7.44 7.70 1.89
C ASP A 18 7.41 8.34 0.49
N VAL A 19 8.49 8.21 -0.30
CA VAL A 19 8.53 8.70 -1.68
C VAL A 19 7.47 8.03 -2.57
N LEU A 20 7.21 6.73 -2.38
CA LEU A 20 6.15 6.03 -3.12
C LEU A 20 4.76 6.54 -2.72
N ILE A 21 4.51 6.74 -1.43
CA ILE A 21 3.26 7.32 -0.94
C ILE A 21 3.06 8.72 -1.53
N GLU A 22 4.08 9.58 -1.50
CA GLU A 22 4.01 10.92 -2.08
C GLU A 22 3.73 10.89 -3.59
N LYS A 23 4.30 9.93 -4.34
CA LYS A 23 3.97 9.74 -5.77
C LYS A 23 2.51 9.33 -5.95
N VAL A 24 1.99 8.41 -5.13
CA VAL A 24 0.57 8.02 -5.16
C VAL A 24 -0.35 9.18 -4.82
N GLU A 25 -0.05 9.95 -3.76
CA GLU A 25 -0.79 11.16 -3.37
C GLU A 25 -0.83 12.18 -4.52
N SER A 26 0.31 12.38 -5.18
CA SER A 26 0.45 13.27 -6.33
C SER A 26 -0.39 12.82 -7.53
N ILE A 27 -0.37 11.52 -7.88
CA ILE A 27 -1.19 10.99 -8.99
C ILE A 27 -2.68 11.16 -8.70
N LEU A 28 -3.11 10.93 -7.45
CA LEU A 28 -4.52 11.04 -7.06
C LEU A 28 -4.96 12.48 -6.76
N GLU A 29 -4.02 13.41 -6.61
CA GLU A 29 -4.24 14.73 -6.01
C GLU A 29 -4.93 14.65 -4.62
N MET A 30 -4.60 13.61 -3.84
CA MET A 30 -5.18 13.34 -2.52
C MET A 30 -4.10 13.39 -1.45
N TYR A 31 -4.14 14.41 -0.59
CA TYR A 31 -3.14 14.67 0.45
C TYR A 31 -3.74 14.51 1.86
N PRO A 32 -3.78 13.28 2.42
CA PRO A 32 -4.23 13.07 3.80
C PRO A 32 -3.34 13.84 4.80
N ARG A 33 -3.94 14.33 5.89
CA ARG A 33 -3.18 15.10 6.91
C ARG A 33 -2.13 14.26 7.63
N GLU A 34 -2.44 12.98 7.85
CA GLU A 34 -1.54 12.02 8.48
C GLU A 34 -1.85 10.64 7.88
N ILE A 35 -0.84 9.99 7.34
CA ILE A 35 -0.91 8.61 6.87
C ILE A 35 0.02 7.75 7.71
N ARG A 36 -0.53 6.68 8.28
CA ARG A 36 0.23 5.67 9.02
C ARG A 36 -0.27 4.31 8.62
N ILE A 37 0.60 3.55 7.97
CA ILE A 37 0.31 2.20 7.53
C ILE A 37 1.33 1.23 8.10
N SER A 38 0.89 -0.01 8.32
CA SER A 38 1.79 -1.14 8.54
C SER A 38 1.94 -1.91 7.24
N ILE A 39 3.13 -2.43 6.98
CA ILE A 39 3.38 -3.30 5.83
C ILE A 39 3.90 -4.62 6.36
N ILE A 40 3.18 -5.70 6.05
CA ILE A 40 3.53 -7.07 6.43
C ILE A 40 3.95 -7.82 5.17
N LEU A 41 5.22 -8.18 5.14
CA LEU A 41 5.83 -9.02 4.12
C LEU A 41 5.58 -10.49 4.45
N LEU A 42 5.03 -11.22 3.49
CA LEU A 42 4.67 -12.63 3.61
C LEU A 42 5.43 -13.45 2.57
N ASP A 43 5.69 -14.70 2.89
CA ASP A 43 6.56 -15.54 2.07
C ASP A 43 5.90 -15.97 0.76
N SER A 44 4.56 -15.97 0.66
CA SER A 44 3.84 -16.38 -0.55
C SER A 44 2.43 -15.78 -0.65
N ASP A 45 1.90 -15.77 -1.87
CA ASP A 45 0.49 -15.50 -2.19
C ASP A 45 -0.48 -16.34 -1.33
N LYS A 46 -0.18 -17.61 -1.09
CA LYS A 46 -1.00 -18.50 -0.23
C LYS A 46 -1.13 -17.98 1.19
N GLU A 47 -0.10 -17.36 1.75
CA GLU A 47 -0.18 -16.75 3.07
C GLU A 47 -1.07 -15.51 3.05
N VAL A 48 -0.95 -14.67 2.02
CA VAL A 48 -1.81 -13.50 1.80
C VAL A 48 -3.28 -13.94 1.73
N GLN A 49 -3.58 -14.92 0.88
CA GLN A 49 -4.92 -15.50 0.72
C GLN A 49 -5.44 -16.12 2.02
N GLY A 50 -4.58 -16.83 2.75
CA GLY A 50 -4.91 -17.41 4.06
C GLY A 50 -5.24 -16.35 5.11
N ILE A 51 -4.52 -15.23 5.14
CA ILE A 51 -4.83 -14.09 6.03
C ILE A 51 -6.14 -13.42 5.59
N TYR A 52 -6.35 -13.22 4.30
CA TYR A 52 -7.58 -12.65 3.77
C TYR A 52 -8.80 -13.50 4.15
N HIS A 53 -8.70 -14.82 3.98
CA HIS A 53 -9.74 -15.76 4.38
C HIS A 53 -10.03 -15.70 5.88
N LYS A 54 -8.99 -15.67 6.73
CA LYS A 54 -9.16 -15.53 8.19
C LYS A 54 -9.85 -14.23 8.58
N LYS A 55 -9.57 -13.13 7.87
CA LYS A 55 -10.16 -11.81 8.16
C LYS A 55 -11.59 -11.65 7.66
N TYR A 56 -11.90 -12.18 6.48
CA TYR A 56 -13.14 -11.87 5.76
C TYR A 56 -14.00 -13.09 5.39
N GLY A 57 -13.52 -14.31 5.63
CA GLY A 57 -14.24 -15.56 5.33
C GLY A 57 -14.39 -15.84 3.83
N ARG A 58 -13.56 -15.24 2.98
CA ARG A 58 -13.65 -15.35 1.52
C ARG A 58 -12.34 -15.90 0.94
N ASN A 59 -12.48 -16.76 -0.05
CA ASN A 59 -11.35 -17.21 -0.86
C ASN A 59 -11.15 -16.24 -2.00
N VAL A 60 -9.90 -15.81 -2.18
CA VAL A 60 -9.47 -14.85 -3.20
C VAL A 60 -8.16 -15.35 -3.78
N ASP A 61 -7.80 -14.84 -4.96
CA ASP A 61 -6.53 -15.10 -5.62
C ASP A 61 -5.67 -13.83 -5.59
N PHE A 62 -5.45 -13.30 -4.39
CA PHE A 62 -4.75 -12.05 -4.17
C PHE A 62 -3.30 -12.31 -3.75
N ILE A 63 -2.36 -11.59 -4.36
CA ILE A 63 -0.94 -11.58 -4.01
C ILE A 63 -0.58 -10.44 -3.05
N ALA A 64 -1.46 -9.44 -2.94
CA ALA A 64 -1.42 -8.38 -1.94
C ALA A 64 -2.85 -7.89 -1.63
N PHE A 65 -3.04 -7.25 -0.48
CA PHE A 65 -4.24 -6.45 -0.21
C PHE A 65 -4.01 -5.46 0.94
N TYR A 66 -4.67 -4.32 0.87
CA TYR A 66 -4.83 -3.38 1.96
C TYR A 66 -6.05 -3.71 2.80
N SER A 67 -5.88 -3.70 4.12
CA SER A 67 -6.95 -3.85 5.11
C SER A 67 -7.26 -2.50 5.77
N PRO A 68 -8.41 -1.88 5.45
CA PRO A 68 -8.80 -0.60 6.05
C PRO A 68 -9.05 -0.66 7.56
N LYS A 69 -9.34 -1.85 8.09
CA LYS A 69 -9.68 -2.06 9.52
C LYS A 69 -8.49 -1.84 10.43
N ASP A 70 -7.31 -2.26 10.00
CA ASP A 70 -6.06 -2.21 10.77
C ASP A 70 -4.96 -1.43 10.04
N LYS A 71 -5.31 -0.72 8.96
CA LYS A 71 -4.41 0.13 8.18
C LYS A 71 -3.14 -0.61 7.75
N THR A 72 -3.30 -1.85 7.32
CA THR A 72 -2.18 -2.77 7.04
C THR A 72 -2.22 -3.25 5.60
N ILE A 73 -1.09 -3.14 4.89
CA ILE A 73 -0.85 -3.81 3.61
C ILE A 73 -0.21 -5.17 3.89
N TYR A 74 -0.81 -6.22 3.35
CA TYR A 74 -0.25 -7.56 3.32
C TYR A 74 0.23 -7.83 1.90
N LEU A 75 1.50 -8.21 1.72
CA LEU A 75 2.03 -8.52 0.40
C LEU A 75 2.92 -9.75 0.40
N SER A 76 2.86 -10.52 -0.68
CA SER A 76 3.82 -11.59 -0.93
C SER A 76 5.12 -11.02 -1.51
N ILE A 77 6.27 -11.41 -0.96
CA ILE A 77 7.58 -10.95 -1.48
C ILE A 77 8.02 -11.65 -2.77
N ASN A 78 7.45 -12.81 -3.11
CA ASN A 78 7.90 -13.59 -4.27
C ASN A 78 7.33 -13.05 -5.60
N ASP A 79 6.17 -12.39 -5.53
CA ASP A 79 5.36 -12.07 -6.70
C ASP A 79 5.00 -10.58 -6.78
N VAL A 80 5.58 -9.73 -5.92
CA VAL A 80 5.22 -8.30 -5.88
C VAL A 80 5.93 -7.50 -6.96
N GLU A 81 5.13 -6.88 -7.82
CA GLU A 81 5.55 -5.81 -8.70
C GLU A 81 5.29 -4.45 -8.04
N LEU A 82 6.13 -3.45 -8.37
CA LEU A 82 5.96 -2.10 -7.83
C LEU A 82 4.56 -1.51 -8.12
N ALA A 83 3.98 -1.86 -9.27
CA ALA A 83 2.62 -1.49 -9.67
C ALA A 83 1.56 -2.01 -8.69
N VAL A 84 1.69 -3.27 -8.25
CA VAL A 84 0.80 -3.88 -7.24
C VAL A 84 0.94 -3.19 -5.89
N LEU A 85 2.16 -2.89 -5.46
CA LEU A 85 2.36 -2.13 -4.22
C LEU A 85 1.73 -0.72 -4.31
N ALA A 86 1.91 -0.02 -5.43
CA ALA A 86 1.32 1.30 -5.64
C ALA A 86 -0.22 1.24 -5.65
N HIS A 87 -0.81 0.18 -6.19
CA HIS A 87 -2.24 -0.09 -6.13
C HIS A 87 -2.74 -0.17 -4.67
N GLU A 88 -2.06 -0.95 -3.82
CA GLU A 88 -2.43 -1.07 -2.41
C GLU A 88 -2.18 0.21 -1.61
N LEU A 89 -1.12 0.95 -1.94
CA LEU A 89 -0.87 2.29 -1.37
C LEU A 89 -1.96 3.27 -1.78
N ALA A 90 -2.51 3.18 -3.00
CA ALA A 90 -3.64 3.99 -3.43
C ALA A 90 -4.85 3.74 -2.54
N HIS A 91 -5.18 2.47 -2.25
CA HIS A 91 -6.24 2.16 -1.29
C HIS A 91 -6.00 2.79 0.08
N ALA A 92 -4.76 2.75 0.58
CA ALA A 92 -4.43 3.38 1.85
C ALA A 92 -4.58 4.91 1.80
N VAL A 93 -4.06 5.59 0.78
CA VAL A 93 -4.18 7.04 0.61
C VAL A 93 -5.64 7.47 0.53
N ILE A 94 -6.45 6.80 -0.28
CA ILE A 94 -7.88 7.12 -0.46
C ILE A 94 -8.64 6.96 0.86
N ASP A 95 -8.39 5.85 1.58
CA ASP A 95 -9.00 5.56 2.87
C ASP A 95 -8.63 6.61 3.94
N HIS A 96 -7.37 7.05 3.99
CA HIS A 96 -6.94 8.11 4.91
C HIS A 96 -7.43 9.50 4.50
N TYR A 97 -7.54 9.78 3.19
CA TYR A 97 -8.00 11.05 2.67
C TYR A 97 -9.49 11.28 2.95
N TYR A 98 -10.33 10.29 2.66
CA TYR A 98 -11.77 10.41 2.91
C TYR A 98 -12.13 10.16 4.38
N GLY A 99 -11.38 9.32 5.10
CA GLY A 99 -11.68 8.96 6.49
C GLY A 99 -12.99 8.18 6.68
N ILE A 100 -13.65 7.83 5.59
CA ILE A 100 -14.89 7.04 5.54
C ILE A 100 -14.74 5.98 4.44
N THR A 101 -15.47 4.88 4.59
CA THR A 101 -15.53 3.86 3.54
C THR A 101 -16.20 4.43 2.30
N THR A 102 -15.48 4.49 1.19
CA THR A 102 -16.08 4.88 -0.09
C THR A 102 -16.60 3.64 -0.85
N PRO A 103 -17.41 3.80 -1.91
CA PRO A 103 -17.89 2.69 -2.71
C PRO A 103 -16.73 1.90 -3.33
N THR A 104 -16.75 0.57 -3.19
CA THR A 104 -15.67 -0.32 -3.66
C THR A 104 -15.27 -0.05 -5.10
N LYS A 105 -16.24 0.10 -6.02
CA LYS A 105 -15.94 0.36 -7.44
C LYS A 105 -15.13 1.65 -7.67
N ILE A 106 -15.35 2.67 -6.85
CA ILE A 106 -14.61 3.94 -6.98
C ILE A 106 -13.18 3.77 -6.44
N HIS A 107 -13.01 3.05 -5.31
CA HIS A 107 -11.67 2.71 -4.81
C HIS A 107 -10.83 1.95 -5.84
N GLU A 108 -11.39 0.91 -6.46
CA GLU A 108 -10.67 0.11 -7.46
C GLU A 108 -10.28 0.95 -8.68
N VAL A 109 -11.19 1.79 -9.19
CA VAL A 109 -10.91 2.65 -10.35
C VAL A 109 -9.76 3.63 -10.06
N LEU A 110 -9.74 4.24 -8.87
CA LEU A 110 -8.67 5.14 -8.47
C LEU A 110 -7.33 4.39 -8.26
N ALA A 111 -7.36 3.19 -7.71
CA ALA A 111 -6.17 2.38 -7.54
C ALA A 111 -5.58 1.93 -8.89
N GLN A 112 -6.43 1.52 -9.83
CA GLN A 112 -6.03 1.21 -11.22
C GLN A 112 -5.51 2.45 -11.97
N TYR A 113 -6.06 3.64 -11.68
CA TYR A 113 -5.54 4.89 -12.21
C TYR A 113 -4.10 5.14 -11.74
N VAL A 114 -3.80 4.94 -10.45
CA VAL A 114 -2.44 5.02 -9.92
C VAL A 114 -1.51 4.00 -10.58
N GLU A 115 -1.95 2.75 -10.68
CA GLU A 115 -1.18 1.66 -11.29
C GLU A 115 -0.76 2.01 -12.73
N SER A 116 -1.68 2.57 -13.52
CA SER A 116 -1.44 2.92 -14.93
C SER A 116 -0.59 4.17 -15.16
N HIS A 117 -0.50 5.07 -14.18
CA HIS A 117 0.26 6.34 -14.28
C HIS A 117 1.50 6.37 -13.39
N LEU A 118 1.87 5.22 -12.79
CA LEU A 118 2.97 5.15 -11.83
C LEU A 118 4.33 5.54 -12.44
N PHE A 119 4.53 5.20 -13.72
CA PHE A 119 5.79 5.38 -14.43
C PHE A 119 5.80 6.56 -15.41
N ASP A 120 4.75 7.38 -15.38
CA ASP A 120 4.68 8.65 -16.12
C ASP A 120 5.61 9.73 -15.52
#